data_AF-A0A1S6KZF3-F1
#
_entry.id   AF-A0A1S6KZF3-F1
#
_cell.length_a   1.000
_cell.length_b   1.000
_cell.length_c   1.000
_cell.angle_alpha   90.00
_cell.angle_beta   90.00
_cell.angle_gamma   90.00
#
_symmetry.space_group_name_H-M   'P 1'
#
loop_
_entity.id
_entity.type
_entity.pdbx_description
1 polymer ?
#
loop_
_entity_poly.entity_id
_entity_poly.type
_entity_poly.pdbx_seq_one_letter_code
_entity_poly.pdbx_strand_id
1 'polypeptide(L)'
;IFSVRTASHPNLFFVLTMAPARKMQSSQPVEQRTNLSASPVATMQSPLSSWGATLAQHVAPKQLKPFNTQEIKILLLENVNQIGQDILREQGYQVEALKTSLQGEELIEKIREAHVIGIRSKTKLSEHVLREAKNLLVIGCFCIGTNQVDLDYAA
;
A
#
# COMPACT_ATOMS: atom_id res chain seq x y z
N ILE A 1 -7.26 -8.03 -4.25
CA ILE A 1 -6.57 -6.97 -5.03
C ILE A 1 -6.96 -5.66 -4.39
N PHE A 2 -6.01 -4.92 -3.84
CA PHE A 2 -6.33 -3.64 -3.22
C PHE A 2 -6.36 -2.55 -4.29
N SER A 3 -7.40 -1.71 -4.34
CA SER A 3 -7.41 -0.53 -5.22
C SER A 3 -6.82 0.64 -4.46
N VAL A 4 -5.78 1.25 -5.01
CA VAL A 4 -5.16 2.47 -4.46
C VAL A 4 -5.81 3.67 -5.13
N ARG A 5 -6.41 4.56 -4.35
CA ARG A 5 -6.75 5.93 -4.81
C ARG A 5 -5.80 6.91 -4.14
N THR A 6 -5.15 7.74 -4.94
CA THR A 6 -4.24 8.81 -4.49
C THR A 6 -5.01 10.09 -4.26
N ALA A 7 -4.77 10.73 -3.13
CA ALA A 7 -5.19 12.10 -2.87
C ALA A 7 -4.35 13.14 -3.62
N SER A 8 -4.96 14.25 -3.97
CA SER A 8 -4.41 15.54 -4.43
C SER A 8 -4.59 16.61 -3.32
N HIS A 9 -4.64 16.19 -2.06
CA HIS A 9 -4.59 17.07 -0.90
C HIS A 9 -3.14 17.26 -0.40
N PRO A 10 -2.85 18.37 0.30
CA PRO A 10 -1.50 18.66 0.82
C PRO A 10 -1.01 17.59 1.81
N ASN A 11 -1.94 16.88 2.46
CA ASN A 11 -1.67 15.66 3.21
C ASN A 11 -2.00 14.48 2.28
N LEU A 12 -0.98 13.88 1.67
CA LEU A 12 -1.14 12.79 0.72
C LEU A 12 -1.59 11.52 1.44
N PHE A 13 -2.90 11.23 1.40
CA PHE A 13 -3.45 9.96 1.91
C PHE A 13 -3.64 8.95 0.77
N PHE A 14 -3.29 7.70 1.01
CA PHE A 14 -3.63 6.59 0.10
C PHE A 14 -4.86 5.86 0.63
N VAL A 15 -5.96 5.86 -0.13
CA VAL A 15 -7.14 5.08 0.21
C VAL A 15 -7.01 3.69 -0.42
N LEU A 16 -6.87 2.68 0.42
CA LEU A 16 -6.70 1.28 0.03
C LEU A 16 -8.01 0.52 0.24
N THR A 17 -8.67 0.09 -0.83
CA THR A 17 -9.94 -0.65 -0.75
C THR A 17 -9.74 -2.11 -1.09
N MET A 18 -10.37 -3.03 -0.35
CA MET A 18 -10.40 -4.43 -0.77
C MET A 18 -11.32 -4.59 -1.99
N ALA A 19 -10.77 -4.90 -3.16
CA ALA A 19 -11.59 -5.37 -4.27
C ALA A 19 -12.17 -6.74 -3.93
N PRO A 20 -13.43 -7.04 -4.34
CA PRO A 20 -14.03 -8.34 -4.14
C PRO A 20 -13.13 -9.44 -4.70
N ALA A 21 -12.96 -10.53 -3.94
CA ALA A 21 -12.22 -11.70 -4.41
C ALA A 21 -12.87 -12.21 -5.69
N ARG A 22 -12.22 -12.00 -6.84
CA ARG A 22 -12.58 -12.72 -8.06
C ARG A 22 -12.38 -14.19 -7.76
N LYS A 23 -13.46 -14.97 -7.73
CA LYS A 23 -13.39 -16.43 -7.73
C LYS A 23 -12.50 -16.81 -8.92
N MET A 24 -11.29 -17.31 -8.67
CA MET A 24 -10.52 -18.01 -9.69
C MET A 24 -11.36 -19.22 -10.08
N GLN A 25 -12.00 -19.16 -11.24
CA GLN A 25 -12.63 -20.30 -11.84
C GLN A 25 -11.49 -21.20 -12.33
N SER A 26 -11.32 -22.34 -11.66
CA SER A 26 -10.43 -23.41 -12.07
C SER A 26 -10.90 -23.95 -13.41
N SER A 27 -10.06 -23.86 -14.43
CA SER A 27 -10.31 -24.48 -15.75
C SER A 27 -8.97 -24.91 -16.34
N GLN A 28 -8.61 -26.15 -15.99
CA GLN A 28 -7.72 -27.14 -16.65
C GLN A 28 -6.34 -26.74 -17.21
N PRO A 29 -5.26 -27.49 -16.88
CA PRO A 29 -4.04 -27.50 -17.68
C PRO A 29 -4.15 -28.54 -18.82
N VAL A 30 -4.07 -28.08 -20.06
CA VAL A 30 -3.71 -28.90 -21.22
C VAL A 30 -2.19 -28.94 -21.29
N GLU A 31 -1.61 -30.13 -21.05
CA GLU A 31 -0.18 -30.38 -21.22
C GLU A 31 0.18 -30.68 -22.69
N GLN A 32 1.44 -30.35 -22.99
CA GLN A 32 2.33 -30.95 -23.99
C GLN A 32 2.11 -30.60 -25.47
N ARG A 33 2.97 -29.71 -25.95
CA ARG A 33 3.90 -30.09 -27.03
C ARG A 33 5.27 -29.43 -26.85
N THR A 34 6.25 -30.31 -26.79
CA THR A 34 7.70 -30.12 -26.80
C THR A 34 8.17 -29.39 -28.06
N ASN A 35 9.02 -28.37 -27.91
CA ASN A 35 9.94 -27.99 -28.98
C ASN A 35 11.34 -27.78 -28.39
N LEU A 36 12.14 -28.84 -28.47
CA LEU A 36 13.60 -28.79 -28.49
C LEU A 36 14.03 -28.39 -29.91
N SER A 37 14.82 -27.33 -30.11
CA SER A 37 15.87 -27.34 -31.16
C SER A 37 16.76 -26.10 -31.11
N ALA A 38 18.07 -26.36 -30.91
CA ALA A 38 19.24 -25.72 -31.50
C ALA A 38 19.45 -24.19 -31.35
N SER A 39 20.41 -23.84 -30.49
CA SER A 39 21.20 -22.62 -30.57
C SER A 39 22.03 -22.55 -31.85
N PRO A 40 22.21 -21.36 -32.44
CA PRO A 40 23.46 -21.00 -33.09
C PRO A 40 24.20 -19.97 -32.23
N VAL A 41 25.41 -20.36 -31.83
CA VAL A 41 26.47 -19.47 -31.36
C VAL A 41 26.81 -18.48 -32.48
N ALA A 42 26.56 -17.20 -32.26
CA ALA A 42 27.07 -16.13 -33.11
C ALA A 42 28.11 -15.34 -32.32
N THR A 43 29.37 -15.74 -32.49
CA THR A 43 30.55 -14.93 -32.22
C THR A 43 30.45 -13.62 -33.01
N MET A 44 30.29 -12.50 -32.31
CA MET A 44 30.51 -11.17 -32.87
C MET A 44 31.53 -10.47 -31.96
N GLN A 45 32.80 -10.71 -32.25
CA GLN A 45 33.90 -9.86 -31.83
C GLN A 45 33.99 -8.69 -32.81
N SER A 46 33.85 -7.47 -32.30
CA SER A 46 34.32 -6.25 -32.98
C SER A 46 34.92 -5.30 -31.94
N PRO A 47 35.97 -4.55 -32.30
CA PRO A 47 37.02 -4.10 -31.40
C PRO A 47 36.69 -2.80 -30.68
N LEU A 48 37.38 -2.58 -29.57
CA LEU A 48 37.44 -1.30 -28.85
C LEU A 48 38.03 -0.23 -29.77
N SER A 49 37.23 0.77 -30.14
CA SER A 49 37.71 2.04 -30.70
C SER A 49 36.94 3.22 -30.09
N SER A 50 37.72 4.00 -29.36
CA SER A 50 37.46 5.32 -28.80
C SER A 50 36.79 6.26 -29.81
N TRP A 51 35.63 6.82 -29.44
CA TRP A 51 35.27 8.23 -29.63
C TRP A 51 34.07 8.59 -28.73
N GLY A 52 34.18 9.73 -28.07
CA GLY A 52 33.36 10.12 -26.94
C GLY A 52 31.87 10.27 -27.22
N ALA A 53 31.07 9.93 -26.22
CA ALA A 53 29.71 10.39 -26.03
C ALA A 53 29.40 10.48 -24.54
N THR A 54 29.18 11.71 -24.08
CA THR A 54 28.21 12.11 -23.05
C THR A 54 28.18 11.34 -21.73
N LEU A 55 28.70 12.00 -20.69
CA LEU A 55 28.22 11.97 -19.30
C LEU A 55 27.00 11.07 -19.04
N ALA A 56 27.23 9.78 -18.88
CA ALA A 56 26.33 8.93 -18.12
C ALA A 56 26.53 9.31 -16.65
N GLN A 57 25.86 10.39 -16.23
CA GLN A 57 25.66 10.67 -14.83
C GLN A 57 24.98 9.43 -14.25
N HIS A 58 25.78 8.61 -13.56
CA HIS A 58 25.27 7.61 -12.63
C HIS A 58 24.37 8.36 -11.64
N VAL A 59 23.07 8.35 -11.90
CA VAL A 59 22.07 8.71 -10.90
C VAL A 59 22.18 7.60 -9.87
N ALA A 60 23.00 7.84 -8.85
CA ALA A 60 23.11 6.96 -7.69
C ALA A 60 21.68 6.69 -7.21
N PRO A 61 21.28 5.42 -7.01
CA PRO A 61 19.97 5.14 -6.45
C PRO A 61 19.89 5.88 -5.12
N LYS A 62 18.96 6.84 -5.04
CA LYS A 62 18.76 7.68 -3.88
C LYS A 62 18.46 6.74 -2.72
N GLN A 63 19.47 6.54 -1.87
CA GLN A 63 19.45 5.55 -0.80
C GLN A 63 18.30 5.92 0.13
N LEU A 64 17.21 5.17 0.03
CA LEU A 64 16.06 5.33 0.91
C LEU A 64 16.57 4.95 2.30
N LYS A 65 16.50 5.89 3.25
CA LYS A 65 16.78 5.58 4.65
C LYS A 65 15.98 4.33 5.02
N PRO A 66 16.58 3.31 5.65
CA PRO A 66 15.81 2.20 6.18
C PRO A 66 14.75 2.81 7.10
N PHE A 67 13.50 2.75 6.68
CA PHE A 67 12.36 3.29 7.41
C PHE A 67 12.31 2.52 8.72
N ASN A 68 12.42 3.22 9.84
CA ASN A 68 12.32 2.59 11.14
C ASN A 68 10.85 2.21 11.34
N THR A 69 10.52 0.95 11.04
CA THR A 69 9.15 0.43 11.07
C THR A 69 8.45 0.65 12.41
N GLN A 70 9.25 0.78 13.49
CA GLN A 70 8.77 1.03 14.84
C GLN A 70 8.19 2.43 15.08
N GLU A 71 8.44 3.40 14.20
CA GLU A 71 7.88 4.76 14.31
C GLU A 71 6.45 4.84 13.74
N ILE A 72 6.06 3.87 12.90
CA ILE A 72 4.77 3.87 12.21
C ILE A 72 3.71 3.21 13.10
N LYS A 73 2.76 4.03 13.57
CA LYS A 73 1.60 3.61 14.34
C LYS A 73 0.42 3.30 13.42
N ILE A 74 -0.08 2.07 13.50
CA ILE A 74 -1.22 1.56 12.72
C ILE A 74 -2.41 1.37 13.64
N LEU A 75 -3.49 2.13 13.41
CA LEU A 75 -4.75 2.02 14.14
C LEU A 75 -5.74 1.19 13.33
N LEU A 76 -6.22 0.07 13.88
CA LEU A 76 -7.22 -0.80 13.25
C LEU A 76 -8.49 -0.83 14.11
N LEU A 77 -9.63 -0.46 13.54
CA LEU A 77 -10.91 -0.37 14.25
C LEU A 77 -11.88 -1.47 13.81
N GLU A 78 -12.90 -1.72 14.63
CA GLU A 78 -13.99 -2.65 14.32
C GLU A 78 -13.56 -4.12 14.14
N ASN A 79 -12.52 -4.53 14.88
CA ASN A 79 -12.01 -5.91 14.91
C ASN A 79 -11.62 -6.43 13.51
N VAL A 80 -10.69 -5.73 12.85
CA VAL A 80 -10.04 -6.20 11.61
C VAL A 80 -9.43 -7.59 11.83
N ASN A 81 -9.42 -8.43 10.79
CA ASN A 81 -8.94 -9.82 10.87
C ASN A 81 -7.57 -9.94 11.55
N GLN A 82 -7.47 -10.83 12.54
CA GLN A 82 -6.26 -11.11 13.33
C GLN A 82 -5.04 -11.40 12.45
N ILE A 83 -5.21 -12.16 11.35
CA ILE A 83 -4.11 -12.50 10.43
C ILE A 83 -3.46 -11.22 9.87
N GLY A 84 -4.26 -10.21 9.53
CA GLY A 84 -3.73 -8.94 9.03
C GLY A 84 -2.97 -8.17 10.10
N GLN A 85 -3.43 -8.22 11.35
CA GLN A 85 -2.75 -7.60 12.48
C GLN A 85 -1.41 -8.29 12.78
N ASP A 86 -1.39 -9.63 12.74
CA ASP A 86 -0.22 -10.44 13.02
C ASP A 86 0.89 -10.17 12.01
N ILE A 87 0.55 -10.15 10.71
CA ILE A 87 1.48 -9.78 9.64
C ILE A 87 2.08 -8.39 9.88
N LEU A 88 1.26 -7.40 10.24
CA LEU A 88 1.75 -6.04 10.50
C LEU A 88 2.68 -5.99 11.73
N ARG A 89 2.36 -6.71 12.80
CA ARG A 89 3.25 -6.80 13.98
C ARG A 89 4.55 -7.52 13.67
N GLU A 90 4.51 -8.59 12.88
CA GLU A 90 5.70 -9.34 12.43
C GLU A 90 6.65 -8.47 11.60
N GLN A 91 6.12 -7.56 10.78
CA GLN A 91 6.94 -6.58 10.06
C GLN A 91 7.59 -5.53 10.97
N GLY A 92 7.19 -5.45 12.24
CA GLY A 92 7.73 -4.50 13.23
C GLY A 92 6.96 -3.19 13.34
N TYR A 93 5.72 -3.13 12.84
CA TYR A 93 4.85 -1.96 13.00
C TYR A 93 4.18 -1.95 14.39
N GLN A 94 3.90 -0.75 14.91
CA GLN A 94 3.11 -0.60 16.13
C GLN A 94 1.62 -0.67 15.81
N VAL A 95 1.01 -1.85 16.01
CA VAL A 95 -0.40 -2.10 15.68
C VAL A 95 -1.28 -1.96 16.92
N GLU A 96 -2.17 -0.97 16.90
CA GLU A 96 -3.24 -0.77 17.87
C GLU A 96 -4.57 -1.24 17.27
N ALA A 97 -5.09 -2.38 17.73
CA ALA A 97 -6.34 -2.94 17.23
C ALA A 97 -7.45 -2.84 18.28
N LEU A 98 -8.51 -2.12 17.95
CA LEU A 98 -9.69 -1.94 18.78
C LEU A 98 -10.89 -2.70 18.19
N LYS A 99 -11.61 -3.39 19.07
CA LYS A 99 -12.84 -4.10 18.69
C LYS A 99 -14.03 -3.16 18.49
N THR A 100 -13.96 -2.00 19.13
CA THR A 100 -14.97 -0.94 19.07
C THR A 100 -14.71 -0.01 17.88
N SER A 101 -15.77 0.62 17.40
CA SER A 101 -15.68 1.77 16.51
C SER A 101 -15.48 3.03 17.34
N LEU A 102 -14.51 3.86 17.00
CA LEU A 102 -14.35 5.19 17.57
C LEU A 102 -15.11 6.22 16.74
N GLN A 103 -15.65 7.25 17.40
CA GLN A 103 -16.37 8.36 16.78
C GLN A 103 -16.07 9.69 17.49
N GLY A 104 -16.25 10.80 16.79
CA GLY A 104 -16.08 12.14 17.35
C GLY A 104 -14.66 12.41 17.84
N GLU A 105 -14.55 12.97 19.04
CA GLU A 105 -13.28 13.40 19.65
C GLU A 105 -12.31 12.25 19.92
N GLU A 106 -12.80 11.08 20.34
CA GLU A 106 -11.93 9.93 20.63
C GLU A 106 -11.22 9.42 19.37
N LEU A 107 -11.91 9.47 18.22
CA LEU A 107 -11.31 9.15 16.92
C LEU A 107 -10.25 10.19 16.54
N ILE A 108 -10.52 11.47 16.79
CA ILE A 108 -9.60 12.59 16.50
C ILE A 108 -8.31 12.46 17.33
N GLU A 109 -8.43 12.12 18.62
CA GLU A 109 -7.27 11.94 19.48
C GLU A 109 -6.36 10.80 18.99
N LYS A 110 -6.95 9.66 18.63
CA LYS A 110 -6.20 8.51 18.13
C LYS A 110 -5.62 8.72 16.73
N ILE A 111 -6.34 9.38 15.84
CA ILE A 111 -5.89 9.56 14.44
C ILE A 111 -4.74 10.57 14.30
N ARG A 112 -4.60 11.52 15.24
CA ARG A 112 -3.49 12.49 15.28
C ARG A 112 -2.11 11.82 15.35
N GLU A 113 -2.02 10.71 16.08
CA GLU A 113 -0.78 9.95 16.24
C GLU A 113 -0.64 8.79 15.25
N ALA A 114 -1.73 8.41 14.58
CA ALA A 114 -1.75 7.30 13.65
C ALA A 114 -1.18 7.71 12.28
N HIS A 115 -0.33 6.84 11.74
CA HIS A 115 0.21 6.98 10.39
C HIS A 115 -0.63 6.19 9.38
N VAL A 116 -1.22 5.09 9.84
CA VAL A 116 -2.11 4.27 9.04
C VAL A 116 -3.36 4.02 9.85
N ILE A 117 -4.53 4.22 9.23
CA ILE A 117 -5.81 3.86 9.84
C ILE A 117 -6.53 2.82 9.01
N GLY A 118 -7.04 1.80 9.67
CA GLY A 118 -7.87 0.76 9.10
C GLY A 118 -9.28 0.80 9.68
N ILE A 119 -10.27 1.01 8.82
CA ILE A 119 -11.68 1.11 9.22
C ILE A 119 -12.55 0.10 8.48
N ARG A 120 -13.75 -0.13 9.01
CA ARG A 120 -14.81 -0.88 8.35
C ARG A 120 -16.03 0.03 8.12
N SER A 121 -17.23 -0.49 8.30
CA SER A 121 -18.47 0.18 7.91
C SER A 121 -19.04 1.11 8.98
N LYS A 122 -18.65 0.96 10.25
CA LYS A 122 -19.22 1.75 11.36
C LYS A 122 -18.45 3.04 11.63
N THR A 123 -17.14 3.05 11.45
CA THR A 123 -16.34 4.27 11.60
C THR A 123 -16.47 5.14 10.36
N LYS A 124 -16.81 6.41 10.56
CA LYS A 124 -16.85 7.43 9.50
C LYS A 124 -15.66 8.38 9.62
N LEU A 125 -14.93 8.53 8.52
CA LEU A 125 -13.86 9.52 8.37
C LEU A 125 -14.43 10.71 7.60
N SER A 126 -14.97 11.67 8.33
CA SER A 126 -15.40 12.96 7.78
C SER A 126 -14.21 13.90 7.58
N GLU A 127 -14.39 14.94 6.77
CA GLU A 127 -13.44 16.06 6.63
C GLU A 127 -12.89 16.54 7.99
N HIS A 128 -13.74 16.74 9.00
CA HIS A 128 -13.30 17.23 10.31
C HIS A 128 -12.30 16.29 11.00
N VAL A 129 -12.50 14.98 10.88
CA VAL A 129 -11.58 13.98 11.45
C VAL A 129 -10.28 13.93 10.66
N LEU A 130 -10.38 13.96 9.33
CA LEU A 130 -9.21 13.91 8.44
C LEU A 130 -8.34 15.17 8.55
N ARG A 131 -8.94 16.34 8.81
CA ARG A 131 -8.22 17.60 9.03
C ARG A 131 -7.28 17.55 10.22
N GLU A 132 -7.68 16.81 11.26
CA GLU A 132 -6.88 16.64 12.47
C GLU A 132 -5.78 15.58 12.31
N ALA A 133 -5.87 14.73 11.28
CA ALA A 133 -4.95 13.64 11.01
C ALA A 133 -3.66 14.13 10.31
N LYS A 134 -2.81 14.84 11.05
CA LYS A 134 -1.59 15.48 10.51
C LYS A 134 -0.49 14.50 10.05
N ASN A 135 -0.44 13.31 10.65
CA ASN A 135 0.60 12.31 10.38
C ASN A 135 0.08 11.13 9.54
N LEU A 136 -1.19 11.14 9.19
CA LEU A 136 -1.82 10.03 8.49
C LEU A 136 -1.28 9.97 7.05
N LEU A 137 -0.99 8.76 6.58
CA LEU A 137 -0.41 8.47 5.28
C LEU A 137 -1.33 7.56 4.46
N VAL A 138 -2.02 6.63 5.13
CA VAL A 138 -2.82 5.59 4.47
C VAL A 138 -4.12 5.35 5.22
N ILE A 139 -5.22 5.30 4.47
CA ILE A 139 -6.55 4.88 4.94
C ILE A 139 -6.88 3.52 4.31
N GLY A 140 -6.88 2.47 5.11
CA GLY A 140 -7.33 1.14 4.73
C GLY A 140 -8.82 0.96 4.98
N CYS A 141 -9.58 0.70 3.91
CA CYS A 141 -10.98 0.33 3.98
C CYS A 141 -11.12 -1.20 3.88
N PHE A 142 -11.39 -1.86 5.00
CA PHE A 142 -11.57 -3.32 5.12
C PHE A 142 -13.02 -3.74 4.80
N CYS A 143 -13.67 -3.00 3.91
CA CYS A 143 -15.05 -3.19 3.46
C CYS A 143 -15.14 -3.11 1.93
N ILE A 144 -16.26 -3.59 1.38
CA ILE A 144 -16.52 -3.57 -0.06
C ILE A 144 -16.71 -2.14 -0.60
N GLY A 145 -17.16 -1.21 0.25
CA GLY A 145 -17.41 0.19 -0.13
C GLY A 145 -16.62 1.18 0.72
N THR A 146 -16.54 2.42 0.22
CA THR A 146 -15.77 3.52 0.83
C THR A 146 -16.61 4.76 1.15
N ASN A 147 -17.94 4.66 1.11
CA ASN A 147 -18.85 5.80 1.34
C ASN A 147 -18.69 6.45 2.73
N GLN A 148 -18.00 5.77 3.64
CA GLN A 148 -17.76 6.22 5.01
C GLN A 148 -16.51 7.11 5.12
N VAL A 149 -15.75 7.22 4.03
CA VAL A 149 -14.59 8.09 3.92
C VAL A 149 -14.98 9.26 3.03
N ASP A 150 -14.70 10.47 3.52
CA ASP A 150 -14.78 11.67 2.71
C ASP A 150 -13.68 11.61 1.65
N LEU A 151 -14.03 11.03 0.50
CA LEU A 151 -13.10 10.81 -0.58
C LEU A 151 -12.67 12.12 -1.21
N ASP A 152 -13.51 13.16 -1.22
CA ASP A 152 -13.15 14.47 -1.81
C ASP A 152 -12.11 15.18 -0.94
N TYR A 153 -12.27 15.15 0.38
CA TYR A 153 -11.25 15.65 1.30
C TYR A 153 -10.01 14.75 1.36
N ALA A 154 -10.17 13.46 1.11
CA ALA A 154 -9.06 12.52 0.96
C ALA A 154 -8.56 12.42 -0.50
N ALA A 155 -9.03 13.26 -1.44
CA ALA A 155 -8.68 13.25 -2.88
C ALA A 155 -7.88 14.47 -3.27
#